data_AF-A0A2V7LGD9-F1
#
_entry.id   AF-A0A2V7LGD9-F1
#
_cell.length_a   1.000
_cell.length_b   1.000
_cell.length_c   1.000
_cell.angle_alpha   90.00
_cell.angle_beta   90.00
_cell.angle_gamma   90.00
#
_symmetry.space_group_name_H-M   'P 1'
#
loop_
_entity.id
_entity.type
_entity.pdbx_description
1 polymer ?
#
loop_
_entity_poly.entity_id
_entity_poly.type
_entity_poly.pdbx_seq_one_letter_code
_entity_poly.pdbx_strand_id
1 'polypeptide(L)'
;ADHGGGGVTVNEHDEPHPVNDHIPLIVAGPGVTRHHQLTRTISLLDVPATVLWWFGVPVPICYEGRPLSEAFARVAGPAPEPLAA
;
A
#
# COMPACT_ATOMS: atom_id res chain seq x y z
N ALA A 1 1.78 -10.06 2.38
CA ALA A 1 2.89 -10.96 2.03
C ALA A 1 3.89 -10.18 1.19
N ASP A 2 5.10 -10.67 1.02
CA ASP A 2 6.11 -10.14 0.09
C ASP A 2 5.94 -10.71 -1.32
N HIS A 3 5.52 -11.98 -1.42
CA HIS A 3 5.18 -12.65 -2.67
C HIS A 3 4.09 -13.72 -2.48
N GLY A 4 3.62 -14.30 -3.57
CA GLY A 4 2.77 -15.48 -3.62
C GLY A 4 3.58 -16.77 -3.85
N GLY A 5 3.02 -17.77 -4.52
CA GLY A 5 3.77 -18.99 -4.84
C GLY A 5 2.92 -20.16 -5.32
N GLY A 6 3.55 -21.15 -5.93
CA GLY A 6 2.87 -22.33 -6.46
C GLY A 6 2.19 -22.11 -7.80
N GLY A 7 2.49 -20.99 -8.47
CA GLY A 7 1.86 -20.61 -9.73
C GLY A 7 2.19 -21.53 -10.89
N VAL A 8 3.48 -21.77 -11.15
CA VAL A 8 3.93 -22.70 -12.20
C VAL A 8 4.46 -23.99 -11.59
N THR A 9 5.37 -23.91 -10.62
CA THR A 9 5.82 -25.07 -9.84
C THR A 9 5.40 -24.93 -8.38
N VAL A 10 5.00 -26.05 -7.76
CA VAL A 10 4.34 -26.10 -6.44
C VAL A 10 5.10 -25.39 -5.31
N ASN A 11 6.43 -25.27 -5.40
CA ASN A 11 7.27 -24.69 -4.35
C ASN A 11 8.15 -23.53 -4.84
N GLU A 12 7.77 -22.87 -5.93
CA GLU A 12 8.46 -21.67 -6.44
C GLU A 12 7.50 -20.49 -6.59
N HIS A 13 8.09 -19.33 -6.85
CA HIS A 13 7.42 -18.03 -6.86
C HIS A 13 8.11 -17.02 -7.80
N ASP A 14 9.09 -17.46 -8.59
CA ASP A 14 9.92 -16.59 -9.43
C ASP A 14 9.42 -16.56 -10.88
N GLU A 15 8.75 -17.63 -11.33
CA GLU A 15 8.19 -17.69 -12.67
C GLU A 15 6.99 -16.73 -12.82
N PRO A 16 6.79 -16.16 -14.03
CA PRO A 16 5.75 -15.16 -14.26
C PRO A 16 4.36 -15.80 -14.21
N HIS A 17 3.72 -15.71 -13.05
CA HIS A 17 2.39 -16.23 -12.84
C HIS A 17 1.60 -15.35 -11.85
N PRO A 18 0.32 -15.01 -12.12
CA PRO A 18 -0.44 -14.12 -11.23
C PRO A 18 -0.51 -14.59 -9.77
N VAL A 19 -0.52 -15.90 -9.51
CA VAL A 19 -0.51 -16.43 -8.13
C VAL A 19 0.82 -16.17 -7.41
N ASN A 20 1.91 -15.94 -8.13
CA ASN A 20 3.21 -15.58 -7.55
C ASN A 20 3.27 -14.08 -7.19
N ASP A 21 2.46 -13.24 -7.84
CA ASP A 21 2.49 -11.78 -7.66
C ASP A 21 1.27 -11.21 -6.89
N HIS A 22 0.10 -11.85 -6.94
CA HIS A 22 -1.10 -11.40 -6.22
C HIS A 22 -1.05 -11.77 -4.75
N ILE A 23 -0.62 -10.79 -3.94
CA ILE A 23 -0.50 -10.90 -2.49
C ILE A 23 -1.70 -10.30 -1.76
N PRO A 24 -2.05 -10.82 -0.56
CA PRO A 24 -3.04 -10.18 0.29
C PRO A 24 -2.46 -8.93 0.97
N LEU A 25 -3.24 -7.86 0.98
CA LEU A 25 -3.04 -6.67 1.81
C LEU A 25 -4.30 -6.40 2.63
N ILE A 26 -4.14 -6.23 3.95
CA ILE A 26 -5.20 -5.81 4.86
C ILE A 26 -4.68 -4.61 5.65
N VAL A 27 -5.40 -3.49 5.57
CA VAL A 27 -5.12 -2.29 6.37
C VAL A 27 -6.18 -2.21 7.47
N ALA A 28 -5.75 -2.01 8.72
CA ALA A 28 -6.65 -1.91 9.87
C ALA A 28 -6.05 -1.00 10.94
N GLY A 29 -6.89 -0.19 11.57
CA GLY A 29 -6.47 0.73 12.62
C GLY A 29 -7.41 1.93 12.75
N PRO A 30 -7.08 2.87 13.65
CA PRO A 30 -7.76 4.15 13.74
C PRO A 30 -7.83 4.83 12.37
N GLY A 31 -8.96 5.46 12.05
CA GLY A 31 -9.15 6.19 10.79
C GLY A 31 -9.20 5.34 9.51
N VAL A 32 -9.02 4.02 9.55
CA VAL A 32 -9.22 3.14 8.38
C VAL A 32 -10.71 2.92 8.14
N THR A 33 -11.16 3.03 6.89
CA THR A 33 -12.57 2.79 6.53
C THR A 33 -12.90 1.31 6.65
N ARG A 34 -13.88 0.98 7.52
CA ARG A 34 -14.31 -0.41 7.71
C ARG A 34 -15.06 -0.94 6.50
N HIS A 35 -14.90 -2.23 6.23
CA HIS A 35 -15.59 -2.94 5.13
C HIS A 35 -15.40 -2.27 3.76
N HIS A 36 -14.27 -1.58 3.56
CA HIS A 36 -13.94 -0.92 2.31
C HIS A 36 -12.96 -1.78 1.51
N GLN A 37 -13.28 -1.99 0.24
CA GLN A 37 -12.39 -2.66 -0.70
C GLN A 37 -11.70 -1.61 -1.57
N LEU A 38 -10.37 -1.71 -1.63
CA LEU A 38 -9.59 -0.99 -2.63
C LEU A 38 -9.80 -1.65 -3.99
N THR A 39 -10.31 -0.91 -4.96
CA THR A 39 -10.71 -1.44 -6.28
C THR A 39 -9.70 -1.17 -7.38
N ARG A 40 -8.75 -0.25 -7.16
CA ARG A 40 -7.64 -0.04 -8.10
C ARG A 40 -6.53 -1.07 -7.87
N THR A 41 -5.70 -1.27 -8.89
CA THR A 41 -4.44 -1.97 -8.73
C THR A 41 -3.55 -1.22 -7.73
N ILE A 42 -2.96 -1.97 -6.81
CA ILE A 42 -2.03 -1.51 -5.78
C ILE A 42 -0.75 -2.33 -5.87
N SER A 43 0.36 -1.76 -5.39
CA SER A 43 1.67 -2.42 -5.36
C SER A 43 2.14 -2.61 -3.92
N LEU A 44 2.98 -3.62 -3.67
CA LEU A 44 3.74 -3.75 -2.42
C LEU A 44 4.53 -2.45 -2.11
N LEU A 45 4.97 -1.73 -3.14
CA LEU A 45 5.71 -0.48 -3.03
C LEU A 45 4.86 0.66 -2.44
N ASP A 46 3.53 0.56 -2.44
CA ASP A 46 2.64 1.56 -1.84
C ASP A 46 2.67 1.49 -0.30
N VAL A 47 3.06 0.36 0.28
CA VAL A 47 3.02 0.13 1.74
C VAL A 47 3.96 1.08 2.51
N PRO A 48 5.26 1.23 2.17
CA PRO A 48 6.13 2.17 2.85
C PRO A 48 5.66 3.62 2.77
N ALA A 49 5.18 4.05 1.59
CA ALA A 49 4.64 5.40 1.38
C ALA A 49 3.40 5.65 2.26
N THR A 50 2.52 4.65 2.37
CA THR A 50 1.30 4.70 3.19
C THR A 50 1.64 4.82 4.68
N VAL A 51 2.61 4.05 5.17
CA VAL A 51 3.02 4.08 6.58
C VAL A 51 3.58 5.46 6.96
N LEU A 52 4.51 5.99 6.16
CA LEU A 52 5.10 7.31 6.42
C LEU A 52 4.04 8.41 6.41
N TRP A 53 3.18 8.42 5.39
CA TRP A 53 2.06 9.35 5.28
C TRP A 53 1.13 9.26 6.51
N TRP A 54 0.81 8.06 6.97
CA TRP A 54 -0.06 7.86 8.14
C TRP A 54 0.54 8.41 9.44
N PHE A 55 1.86 8.31 9.62
CA PHE A 55 2.59 8.88 10.75
C PHE A 55 2.88 10.39 10.60
N GLY A 56 2.46 11.03 9.50
CA GLY A 56 2.77 12.43 9.22
C GLY A 56 4.25 12.68 8.88
N VAL A 57 4.97 11.63 8.48
CA VAL A 57 6.38 11.72 8.05
C VAL A 57 6.43 11.97 6.55
N PRO A 58 7.31 12.88 6.06
CA PRO A 58 7.47 13.11 4.62
C PRO A 58 7.82 11.82 3.87
N VAL A 59 7.14 11.59 2.74
CA VAL A 59 7.44 10.47 1.84
C VAL A 59 8.59 10.88 0.92
N PRO A 60 9.70 10.10 0.85
CA PRO A 60 10.79 10.40 -0.07
C PRO A 60 10.34 10.43 -1.53
N ILE A 61 10.77 11.43 -2.29
CA ILE A 61 10.39 11.59 -3.71
C ILE A 61 10.86 10.41 -4.59
N CYS A 62 11.90 9.69 -4.15
CA CYS A 62 12.42 8.52 -4.85
C CYS A 62 11.56 7.26 -4.68
N TYR A 63 10.57 7.26 -3.78
CA TYR A 63 9.66 6.13 -3.66
C TYR A 63 8.79 6.07 -4.91
N GLU A 64 8.68 4.88 -5.48
CA GLU A 64 7.79 4.64 -6.62
C GLU A 64 6.32 4.58 -6.18
N GLY A 65 6.05 3.89 -5.07
CA GLY A 65 4.71 3.75 -4.52
C GLY A 65 4.12 5.06 -3.98
N ARG A 66 2.80 5.07 -3.84
CA ARG A 66 2.04 6.22 -3.35
C ARG A 66 1.18 5.82 -2.15
N PRO A 67 0.92 6.74 -1.21
CA PRO A 67 0.06 6.44 -0.07
C PRO A 67 -1.32 5.93 -0.52
N LEU A 68 -1.79 4.85 0.09
CA LEU A 68 -3.14 4.29 -0.07
C LEU A 68 -4.16 5.13 0.71
N SER A 69 -4.20 6.44 0.46
CA SER A 69 -5.04 7.40 1.21
C SER A 69 -6.53 7.05 1.17
N GLU A 70 -6.99 6.41 0.10
CA GLU A 70 -8.35 5.92 -0.09
C GLU A 70 -8.76 4.82 0.91
N ALA A 71 -7.80 4.14 1.54
CA ALA A 71 -8.08 3.16 2.60
C ALA A 71 -8.59 3.83 3.89
N PHE A 72 -8.39 5.14 4.03
CA PHE A 72 -8.67 5.88 5.25
C PHE A 72 -9.89 6.77 5.09
N ALA A 73 -10.66 6.89 6.17
CA ALA A 73 -11.71 7.88 6.27
C ALA A 73 -11.07 9.26 6.09
N ARG A 74 -11.66 10.09 5.23
CA ARG A 74 -11.17 11.45 5.00
C ARG A 74 -11.14 12.19 6.34
N VAL A 75 -9.95 12.41 6.88
CA VAL A 75 -9.79 13.31 8.02
C VAL A 75 -10.05 14.71 7.46
N ALA A 76 -11.15 15.33 7.89
CA ALA A 76 -11.39 16.75 7.65
C ALA A 76 -10.41 17.57 8.51
N GLY A 77 -9.13 17.52 8.15
CA GLY A 77 -8.07 18.32 8.74
C GLY A 77 -7.35 19.11 7.64
N PRO A 78 -6.81 20.29 7.95
CA PRO A 78 -6.10 21.10 6.97
C PRO A 78 -4.94 20.28 6.39
N ALA A 79 -4.72 20.41 5.07
CA ALA A 79 -3.63 19.73 4.40
C ALA A 79 -2.28 20.13 5.05
N PRO A 80 -1.35 19.20 5.26
CA PRO A 80 -0.03 19.55 5.73
C PRO A 80 0.65 20.46 4.69
N GLU A 81 1.09 21.64 5.13
CA GLU A 81 1.90 22.56 4.33
C GLU A 81 3.19 21.84 3.89
N PRO A 82 3.58 21.93 2.61
CA PRO A 82 4.84 21.35 2.17
C PRO A 82 5.99 22.02 2.92
N LEU A 83 6.91 21.20 3.46
CA LEU A 83 8.15 21.70 4.03
C LEU A 83 8.95 22.40 2.91
N ALA A 84 9.26 23.68 3.10
CA ALA A 84 10.14 24.41 2.20
C ALA A 84 11.52 23.72 2.15
N ALA A 85 12.06 23.60 0.94
CA ALA A 85 13.38 23.05 0.65
C ALA A 85 14.51 23.85 1.30
#